data_AF-H1HI86-F1
#
_entry.id   AF-H1HI86-F1
#
_cell.length_a   1.000
_cell.length_b   1.000
_cell.length_c   1.000
_cell.angle_alpha   90.00
_cell.angle_beta   90.00
_cell.angle_gamma   90.00
#
_symmetry.space_group_name_H-M   'P 1'
#
loop_
_entity.id
_entity.type
_entity.pdbx_description
1 polymer ?
#
loop_
_entity_poly.entity_id
_entity_poly.type
_entity_poly.pdbx_seq_one_letter_code
_entity_poly.pdbx_strand_id
1 'polypeptide(L)'
;MLMNLNLTEEQCDELLCNTFSQTSFYMVNAKLVSIYGFPLAGFMSLLMNKFNFFRDQGDLTPEGFYLTDDYLHTKGGFEYSEIKKYKKRGQELGFFTVKKIGTPSKTYYKINSAKILSIISTDIPLIELGYKRVLSGGSDIDIDNIRNFEDFNYKELQLLCKRNKISYSGNDKKIHLIMKLKKEFGILETDEKTQWTENLSTSGQEKHPLEKMDSSSQWIEKASTRDKKNIHLKKWVVQIPSG
;
A
#
# COMPACT_ATOMS: atom_id res chain seq x y z
N MET A 1 -15.70 16.82 24.94
CA MET A 1 -16.80 16.18 25.69
C MET A 1 -17.12 14.90 24.93
N LEU A 2 -16.57 13.76 25.35
CA LEU A 2 -16.95 12.47 24.76
C LEU A 2 -18.37 12.19 25.23
N MET A 3 -19.33 12.11 24.31
CA MET A 3 -20.69 11.70 24.65
C MET A 3 -20.64 10.24 25.09
N ASN A 4 -21.02 9.96 26.35
CA ASN A 4 -21.32 8.60 26.79
C ASN A 4 -22.64 8.18 26.14
N LEU A 5 -22.54 7.68 24.90
CA LEU A 5 -23.64 7.09 24.18
C LEU A 5 -23.67 5.60 24.52
N ASN A 6 -24.72 5.16 25.21
CA ASN A 6 -25.02 3.73 25.41
C ASN A 6 -25.52 3.14 24.07
N LEU A 7 -24.64 3.06 23.09
CA LEU A 7 -24.92 2.47 21.79
C LEU A 7 -24.46 1.01 21.79
N THR A 8 -25.25 0.17 21.13
CA THR A 8 -24.82 -1.17 20.74
C THR A 8 -23.78 -1.09 19.62
N GLU A 9 -23.02 -2.17 19.39
CA GLU A 9 -22.00 -2.24 18.33
C GLU A 9 -22.60 -1.98 16.94
N GLU A 10 -23.77 -2.55 16.65
CA GLU A 10 -24.49 -2.35 15.38
C GLU A 10 -24.91 -0.88 15.17
N GLN A 11 -25.36 -0.20 16.24
CA GLN A 11 -25.68 1.22 16.17
C GLN A 11 -24.44 2.10 16.02
N CYS A 12 -23.30 1.69 16.59
CA CYS A 12 -22.02 2.34 16.35
C CYS A 12 -21.60 2.18 14.89
N ASP A 13 -21.74 1.00 14.30
CA ASP A 13 -21.41 0.73 12.89
C ASP A 13 -22.29 1.55 11.95
N GLU A 14 -23.60 1.61 12.19
CA GLU A 14 -24.52 2.40 11.38
C GLU A 14 -24.21 3.90 11.48
N LEU A 15 -23.97 4.42 12.70
CA LEU A 15 -23.60 5.81 12.91
C LEU A 15 -22.26 6.14 12.25
N LEU A 16 -21.29 5.23 12.31
CA LEU A 16 -19.99 5.36 11.66
C LEU A 16 -20.15 5.44 10.14
N CYS A 17 -20.88 4.49 9.54
CA CYS A 17 -21.17 4.47 8.10
C CYS A 17 -21.88 5.75 7.64
N ASN A 18 -22.91 6.18 8.37
CA ASN A 18 -23.64 7.41 8.05
C ASN A 18 -22.75 8.66 8.17
N THR A 19 -21.93 8.75 9.22
CA THR A 19 -21.02 9.88 9.44
C THR A 19 -19.96 9.96 8.34
N PHE A 20 -19.34 8.82 7.97
CA PHE A 20 -18.36 8.76 6.88
C PHE A 20 -18.98 9.05 5.51
N SER A 21 -20.28 8.78 5.34
CA SER A 21 -21.00 9.05 4.09
C SER A 21 -21.42 10.52 3.94
N GLN A 22 -21.64 11.23 5.05
CA GLN A 22 -22.15 12.61 5.06
C GLN A 22 -21.07 13.69 5.24
N THR A 23 -19.88 13.33 5.75
CA THR A 23 -18.82 14.31 6.06
C THR A 23 -17.71 14.33 5.00
N SER A 24 -17.09 15.50 4.81
CA SER A 24 -16.10 15.85 3.78
C SER A 24 -15.03 14.77 3.51
N PHE A 25 -15.24 13.92 2.50
CA PHE A 25 -14.28 12.91 2.06
C PHE A 25 -13.44 13.37 0.86
N TYR A 26 -12.20 12.88 0.80
CA TYR A 26 -11.35 13.01 -0.38
C TYR A 26 -11.42 11.71 -1.20
N MET A 27 -12.09 11.76 -2.35
CA MET A 27 -12.09 10.63 -3.27
C MET A 27 -10.76 10.57 -4.01
N VAL A 28 -10.10 9.41 -3.96
CA VAL A 28 -8.84 9.15 -4.67
C VAL A 28 -9.07 8.07 -5.72
N ASN A 29 -8.59 8.29 -6.94
CA ASN A 29 -8.70 7.29 -7.99
C ASN A 29 -7.74 6.11 -7.73
N ALA A 30 -8.29 4.90 -7.66
CA ALA A 30 -7.51 3.70 -7.35
C ALA A 30 -6.40 3.41 -8.37
N LYS A 31 -6.60 3.66 -9.67
CA LYS A 31 -5.55 3.46 -10.69
C LYS A 31 -4.38 4.41 -10.47
N LEU A 32 -4.64 5.67 -10.14
CA LEU A 32 -3.58 6.61 -9.76
C LEU A 32 -2.80 6.13 -8.54
N VAL A 33 -3.49 5.56 -7.54
CA VAL A 33 -2.83 4.95 -6.38
C VAL A 33 -1.95 3.78 -6.83
N SER A 34 -2.48 2.84 -7.61
CA SER A 34 -1.73 1.67 -8.06
C SER A 34 -0.49 2.02 -8.87
N ILE A 35 -0.54 3.08 -9.69
CA ILE A 35 0.57 3.50 -10.55
C ILE A 35 1.58 4.37 -9.78
N TYR A 36 1.13 5.35 -9.00
CA TYR A 36 2.00 6.39 -8.45
C TYR A 36 2.16 6.38 -6.93
N GLY A 37 1.42 5.50 -6.23
CA GLY A 37 1.39 5.46 -4.78
C GLY A 37 0.36 6.43 -4.18
N PHE A 38 -0.08 6.10 -2.97
CA PHE A 38 -1.10 6.88 -2.27
C PHE A 38 -0.70 8.34 -2.04
N PRO A 39 0.54 8.69 -1.62
CA PRO A 39 0.88 10.08 -1.32
C PRO A 39 0.70 11.04 -2.50
N LEU A 40 1.21 10.67 -3.69
CA LEU A 40 1.06 11.50 -4.89
C LEU A 40 -0.40 11.48 -5.40
N ALA A 41 -1.08 10.33 -5.36
CA ALA A 41 -2.48 10.25 -5.76
C ALA A 41 -3.40 11.07 -4.84
N GLY A 42 -3.13 11.10 -3.54
CA GLY A 42 -3.82 11.94 -2.56
C GLY A 42 -3.59 13.42 -2.82
N PHE A 43 -2.34 13.82 -3.08
CA PHE A 43 -2.01 15.20 -3.47
C PHE A 43 -2.79 15.62 -4.72
N MET A 44 -2.80 14.77 -5.75
CA MET A 44 -3.59 14.99 -6.97
C MET A 44 -5.08 15.14 -6.68
N SER A 45 -5.63 14.33 -5.77
CA SER A 45 -7.05 14.35 -5.43
C SER A 45 -7.47 15.64 -4.73
N LEU A 46 -6.60 16.23 -3.91
CA LEU A 46 -6.81 17.56 -3.34
C LEU A 46 -6.85 18.65 -4.41
N LEU A 47 -5.90 18.61 -5.34
CA LEU A 47 -5.91 19.53 -6.48
C LEU A 47 -7.18 19.38 -7.30
N MET A 48 -7.65 18.14 -7.47
CA MET A 48 -8.86 17.85 -8.23
C MET A 48 -10.13 18.32 -7.54
N ASN A 49 -10.20 18.16 -6.21
CA ASN A 49 -11.27 18.71 -5.39
C ASN A 49 -11.33 20.24 -5.51
N LYS A 50 -10.17 20.91 -5.48
CA LYS A 50 -10.10 22.37 -5.68
C LYS A 50 -10.43 22.81 -7.07
N PHE A 51 -9.95 22.12 -8.10
CA PHE A 51 -10.36 22.38 -9.46
C PHE A 51 -11.89 22.30 -9.61
N ASN A 52 -12.53 21.26 -9.06
CA ASN A 52 -13.99 21.12 -9.12
C ASN A 52 -14.69 22.28 -8.41
N PHE A 53 -14.23 22.66 -7.21
CA PHE A 53 -14.76 23.81 -6.49
C PHE A 53 -14.75 25.10 -7.33
N PHE A 54 -13.59 25.44 -7.93
CA PHE A 54 -13.48 26.64 -8.76
C PHE A 54 -14.26 26.51 -10.09
N ARG A 55 -14.30 25.31 -10.68
CA ARG A 55 -15.09 25.04 -11.89
C ARG A 55 -16.56 25.28 -11.65
N ASP A 56 -17.09 24.72 -10.57
CA ASP A 56 -18.52 24.72 -10.25
C ASP A 56 -19.01 26.11 -9.84
N GLN A 57 -18.10 26.97 -9.35
CA GLN A 57 -18.36 28.40 -9.09
C GLN A 57 -18.20 29.29 -10.34
N GLY A 58 -17.63 28.78 -11.45
CA GLY A 58 -17.31 29.59 -12.63
C GLY A 58 -16.03 30.44 -12.49
N ASP A 59 -15.21 30.17 -11.47
CA ASP A 59 -14.04 30.97 -11.09
C ASP A 59 -12.70 30.41 -11.61
N LEU A 60 -12.73 29.48 -12.58
CA LEU A 60 -11.50 28.98 -13.21
C LEU A 60 -10.90 30.04 -14.13
N THR A 61 -9.68 30.47 -13.82
CA THR A 61 -8.92 31.40 -14.68
C THR A 61 -8.20 30.64 -15.81
N PRO A 62 -7.72 31.33 -16.88
CA PRO A 62 -6.89 30.70 -17.91
C PRO A 62 -5.61 30.03 -17.37
N GLU A 63 -5.12 30.51 -16.23
CA GLU A 63 -3.95 30.01 -15.51
C GLU A 63 -4.30 28.90 -14.50
N GLY A 64 -5.59 28.55 -14.39
CA GLY A 64 -6.12 27.54 -13.50
C GLY A 64 -6.71 28.12 -12.21
N PHE A 65 -6.55 27.41 -11.09
CA PHE A 65 -7.08 27.84 -9.79
C PHE A 65 -5.97 28.17 -8.81
N TYR A 66 -6.27 29.09 -7.89
CA TYR A 66 -5.35 29.48 -6.83
C TYR A 66 -5.38 28.47 -5.67
N LEU A 67 -4.19 28.12 -5.16
CA LEU A 67 -4.06 27.31 -3.95
C LEU A 67 -2.75 27.61 -3.22
N THR A 68 -2.81 27.71 -1.88
CA THR A 68 -1.63 27.97 -1.04
C THR A 68 -1.01 26.68 -0.51
N ASP A 69 0.28 26.78 -0.17
CA ASP A 69 0.99 25.69 0.49
C ASP A 69 0.48 25.51 1.93
N ASP A 70 0.08 26.60 2.60
CA ASP A 70 -0.58 26.54 3.90
C ASP A 70 -1.89 25.76 3.85
N TYR A 71 -2.68 25.88 2.77
CA TYR A 71 -3.89 25.07 2.60
C TYR A 71 -3.54 23.59 2.44
N LEU A 72 -2.55 23.29 1.59
CA LEU A 72 -2.08 21.92 1.37
C LEU A 72 -1.51 21.31 2.67
N HIS A 73 -0.87 22.12 3.50
CA HIS A 73 -0.33 21.70 4.79
C HIS A 73 -1.44 21.48 5.83
N THR A 74 -2.26 22.51 6.07
CA THR A 74 -3.26 22.50 7.16
C THR A 74 -4.52 21.70 6.84
N LYS A 75 -4.97 21.68 5.59
CA LYS A 75 -6.18 20.94 5.15
C LYS A 75 -5.87 19.66 4.40
N GLY A 76 -4.71 19.61 3.74
CA GLY A 76 -4.25 18.42 3.04
C GLY A 76 -3.40 17.47 3.87
N GLY A 77 -2.85 17.93 5.01
CA GLY A 77 -2.03 17.11 5.89
C GLY A 77 -0.64 16.78 5.33
N PHE A 78 -0.17 17.51 4.32
CA PHE A 78 1.15 17.32 3.73
C PHE A 78 2.20 18.18 4.42
N GLU A 79 3.38 17.63 4.68
CA GLU A 79 4.53 18.46 5.09
C GLU A 79 4.98 19.38 3.94
N TYR A 80 5.55 20.55 4.25
CA TYR A 80 6.02 21.48 3.21
C TYR A 80 7.07 20.85 2.28
N SER A 81 7.91 19.96 2.82
CA SER A 81 8.88 19.18 2.04
C SER A 81 8.18 18.24 1.04
N GLU A 82 7.07 17.63 1.45
CA GLU A 82 6.24 16.78 0.60
C GLU A 82 5.49 17.58 -0.47
N ILE A 83 4.94 18.75 -0.12
CA ILE A 83 4.30 19.65 -1.08
C ILE A 83 5.29 20.01 -2.19
N LYS A 84 6.53 20.38 -1.83
CA LYS A 84 7.58 20.67 -2.82
C LYS A 84 7.90 19.45 -3.68
N LYS A 85 8.03 18.27 -3.08
CA LYS A 85 8.29 16.99 -3.77
C LYS A 85 7.16 16.65 -4.77
N TYR A 86 5.91 16.71 -4.36
CA TYR A 86 4.77 16.32 -5.20
C TYR A 86 4.42 17.37 -6.26
N LYS A 87 4.66 18.66 -6.01
CA LYS A 87 4.65 19.69 -7.05
C LYS A 87 5.65 19.39 -8.16
N LYS A 88 6.89 19.07 -7.79
CA LYS A 88 7.96 18.77 -8.76
C LYS A 88 7.58 17.52 -9.56
N ARG A 89 7.29 16.42 -8.88
CA ARG A 89 6.97 15.14 -9.51
C ARG A 89 5.70 15.20 -10.37
N GLY A 90 4.65 15.88 -9.92
CA GLY A 90 3.40 16.02 -10.68
C GLY A 90 3.57 16.84 -11.97
N GLN A 91 4.46 17.85 -11.95
CA GLN A 91 4.83 18.60 -13.15
C GLN A 91 5.70 17.78 -14.10
N GLU A 92 6.68 17.02 -13.58
CA GLU A 92 7.51 16.10 -14.39
C GLU A 92 6.67 15.05 -15.11
N LEU A 93 5.62 14.54 -14.46
CA LEU A 93 4.67 13.59 -15.04
C LEU A 93 3.62 14.25 -15.96
N GLY A 94 3.60 15.59 -16.02
CA GLY A 94 2.69 16.36 -16.86
C GLY A 94 1.23 16.39 -16.39
N PHE A 95 0.96 16.11 -15.11
CA PHE A 95 -0.41 16.08 -14.57
C PHE A 95 -0.98 17.48 -14.36
N PHE A 96 -0.13 18.44 -14.04
CA PHE A 96 -0.51 19.83 -13.85
C PHE A 96 0.70 20.73 -14.05
N THR A 97 0.46 22.02 -14.24
CA THR A 97 1.50 23.05 -14.18
C THR A 97 1.29 23.95 -12.98
N VAL A 98 2.38 24.46 -12.40
CA VAL A 98 2.36 25.43 -11.29
C VAL A 98 2.94 26.75 -11.76
N LYS A 99 2.21 27.85 -11.59
CA LYS A 99 2.69 29.21 -11.90
C LYS A 99 2.54 30.15 -10.72
N LYS A 100 3.52 31.03 -10.51
CA LYS A 100 3.43 32.13 -9.55
C LYS A 100 3.10 33.42 -10.29
N ILE A 101 2.06 34.13 -9.85
CA ILE A 101 1.52 35.31 -10.54
C ILE A 101 1.29 36.46 -9.53
N GLY A 102 1.64 37.68 -9.93
CA GLY A 102 1.34 38.91 -9.19
C GLY A 102 2.29 39.22 -8.03
N THR A 103 1.95 40.28 -7.28
CA THR A 103 2.67 40.76 -6.10
C THR A 103 1.66 41.15 -5.02
N PRO A 104 1.65 40.49 -3.84
CA PRO A 104 2.43 39.30 -3.48
C PRO A 104 2.06 38.09 -4.36
N SER A 105 3.04 37.22 -4.62
CA SER A 105 2.88 36.13 -5.59
C SER A 105 1.87 35.09 -5.14
N LYS A 106 0.87 34.81 -5.97
CA LYS A 106 -0.11 33.75 -5.80
C LYS A 106 0.27 32.51 -6.63
N THR A 107 0.10 31.32 -6.05
CA THR A 107 0.40 30.05 -6.74
C THR A 107 -0.87 29.50 -7.41
N TYR A 108 -0.82 29.36 -8.72
CA TYR A 108 -1.89 28.81 -9.54
C TYR A 108 -1.52 27.41 -10.05
N TYR A 109 -2.53 26.54 -10.09
CA TYR A 109 -2.44 25.18 -10.60
C TYR A 109 -3.37 25.01 -11.79
N LYS A 110 -2.84 24.49 -12.88
CA LYS A 110 -3.62 24.13 -14.07
C LYS A 110 -3.55 22.63 -14.29
N ILE A 111 -4.69 21.95 -14.20
CA ILE A 111 -4.79 20.50 -14.37
C ILE A 111 -4.70 20.13 -15.85
N ASN A 112 -3.93 19.10 -16.16
CA ASN A 112 -3.91 18.44 -17.46
C ASN A 112 -4.88 17.26 -17.47
N SER A 113 -6.16 17.55 -17.63
CA SER A 113 -7.22 16.55 -17.58
C SER A 113 -7.04 15.45 -18.62
N ALA A 114 -6.58 15.79 -19.83
CA ALA A 114 -6.35 14.81 -20.90
C ALA A 114 -5.28 13.78 -20.51
N LYS A 115 -4.15 14.23 -19.94
CA LYS A 115 -3.09 13.33 -19.46
C LYS A 115 -3.60 12.44 -18.34
N ILE A 116 -4.28 12.99 -17.34
CA ILE A 116 -4.81 12.20 -16.22
C ILE A 116 -5.84 11.18 -16.72
N LEU A 117 -6.76 11.61 -17.61
CA LEU A 117 -7.78 10.75 -18.19
C LEU A 117 -7.16 9.58 -18.97
N SER A 118 -6.14 9.84 -19.79
CA SER A 118 -5.43 8.79 -20.53
C SER A 118 -4.84 7.69 -19.63
N ILE A 119 -4.46 8.03 -18.41
CA ILE A 119 -3.90 7.09 -17.43
C ILE A 119 -5.01 6.29 -16.76
N ILE A 120 -6.06 6.94 -16.29
CA ILE A 120 -7.16 6.26 -15.58
C ILE A 120 -8.05 5.44 -16.53
N SER A 121 -8.02 5.74 -17.84
CA SER A 121 -8.76 5.01 -18.87
C SER A 121 -8.03 3.76 -19.39
N THR A 122 -6.88 3.38 -18.83
CA THR A 122 -6.21 2.12 -19.21
C THR A 122 -7.04 0.88 -18.90
N ASP A 123 -7.03 -0.14 -19.77
CA ASP A 123 -7.72 -1.41 -19.51
C ASP A 123 -6.92 -2.38 -18.63
N ILE A 124 -5.73 -1.97 -18.16
CA ILE A 124 -4.90 -2.80 -17.30
C ILE A 124 -5.59 -2.97 -15.93
N PRO A 125 -5.74 -4.22 -15.44
CA PRO A 125 -6.31 -4.50 -14.13
C PRO A 125 -5.55 -3.80 -12.99
N LEU A 126 -6.28 -3.37 -11.95
CA LEU A 126 -5.71 -2.59 -10.84
C LEU A 126 -4.55 -3.31 -10.12
N ILE A 127 -4.69 -4.63 -9.96
CA ILE A 127 -3.67 -5.47 -9.32
C ILE A 127 -2.38 -5.52 -10.13
N GLU A 128 -2.49 -5.54 -11.46
CA GLU A 128 -1.37 -5.59 -12.38
C GLU A 128 -0.60 -4.27 -12.38
N LEU A 129 -1.30 -3.13 -12.36
CA LEU A 129 -0.69 -1.81 -12.14
C LEU A 129 0.08 -1.77 -10.81
N GLY A 130 -0.48 -2.35 -9.76
CA GLY A 130 0.15 -2.42 -8.44
C GLY A 130 1.45 -3.24 -8.44
N TYR A 131 1.46 -4.40 -9.10
CA TYR A 131 2.68 -5.18 -9.30
C TYR A 131 3.72 -4.38 -10.07
N LYS A 132 3.31 -3.74 -11.18
CA LYS A 132 4.23 -2.95 -12.00
C LYS A 132 4.93 -1.86 -11.20
N ARG A 133 4.19 -1.06 -10.44
CA ARG A 133 4.77 -0.01 -9.59
C ARG A 133 5.77 -0.56 -8.56
N VAL A 134 5.41 -1.64 -7.86
CA VAL A 134 6.25 -2.17 -6.76
C VAL A 134 7.55 -2.77 -7.31
N LEU A 135 7.45 -3.55 -8.38
CA LEU A 135 8.59 -4.25 -8.97
C LEU A 135 9.52 -3.32 -9.76
N SER A 136 9.02 -2.20 -10.28
CA SER A 136 9.87 -1.20 -10.96
C SER A 136 10.49 -0.17 -10.00
N GLY A 137 10.23 -0.28 -8.69
CA GLY A 137 10.60 0.76 -7.73
C GLY A 137 9.95 2.12 -8.04
N GLY A 138 8.82 2.13 -8.76
CA GLY A 138 8.13 3.35 -9.19
C GLY A 138 8.77 4.09 -10.36
N SER A 139 9.60 3.39 -11.15
CA SER A 139 10.12 3.84 -12.45
C SER A 139 9.33 3.22 -13.62
N ASP A 140 9.53 3.74 -14.85
CA ASP A 140 8.90 3.22 -16.07
C ASP A 140 9.61 1.95 -16.62
N ILE A 141 10.24 1.15 -15.75
CA ILE A 141 10.87 -0.11 -16.17
C ILE A 141 9.80 -1.07 -16.69
N ASP A 142 10.04 -1.58 -17.90
CA ASP A 142 9.23 -2.64 -18.48
C ASP A 142 9.55 -3.98 -17.83
N ILE A 143 8.73 -4.31 -16.82
CA ILE A 143 8.85 -5.56 -16.05
C ILE A 143 8.64 -6.79 -16.93
N ASP A 144 7.99 -6.64 -18.07
CA ASP A 144 7.71 -7.73 -18.99
C ASP A 144 8.98 -8.21 -19.72
N ASN A 145 10.08 -7.44 -19.62
CA ASN A 145 11.38 -7.75 -20.22
C ASN A 145 12.47 -8.14 -19.19
N ILE A 146 12.13 -8.30 -17.91
CA ILE A 146 13.12 -8.69 -16.89
C ILE A 146 13.58 -10.13 -17.12
N ARG A 147 14.88 -10.29 -17.36
CA ARG A 147 15.54 -11.61 -17.45
C ARG A 147 16.54 -11.89 -16.33
N ASN A 148 16.92 -10.87 -15.57
CA ASN A 148 17.84 -10.98 -14.44
C ASN A 148 17.05 -10.96 -13.12
N PHE A 149 16.77 -12.13 -12.56
CA PHE A 149 15.98 -12.26 -11.33
C PHE A 149 16.84 -12.08 -10.06
N GLU A 150 18.14 -12.15 -10.22
CA GLU A 150 19.15 -12.09 -9.18
C GLU A 150 19.15 -10.73 -8.46
N ASP A 151 18.77 -9.66 -9.18
CA ASP A 151 18.68 -8.28 -8.67
C ASP A 151 17.50 -8.08 -7.70
N PHE A 152 16.47 -8.93 -7.79
CA PHE A 152 15.27 -8.80 -6.96
C PHE A 152 15.49 -9.35 -5.55
N ASN A 153 14.92 -8.69 -4.57
CA ASN A 153 14.86 -9.21 -3.21
C ASN A 153 13.81 -10.34 -3.08
N TYR A 154 13.84 -11.05 -1.95
CA TYR A 154 12.94 -12.19 -1.72
C TYR A 154 11.45 -11.83 -1.84
N LYS A 155 11.04 -10.65 -1.36
CA LYS A 155 9.63 -10.21 -1.41
C LYS A 155 9.20 -9.86 -2.82
N GLU A 156 10.07 -9.23 -3.61
CA GLU A 156 9.80 -8.93 -5.01
C GLU A 156 9.67 -10.22 -5.84
N LEU A 157 10.53 -11.20 -5.60
CA LEU A 157 10.42 -12.53 -6.23
C LEU A 157 9.10 -13.22 -5.87
N GLN A 158 8.65 -13.12 -4.61
CA GLN A 158 7.32 -13.63 -4.22
C GLN A 158 6.20 -12.92 -4.98
N LEU A 159 6.29 -11.60 -5.19
CA LEU A 159 5.29 -10.85 -5.97
C LEU A 159 5.30 -11.27 -7.44
N LEU A 160 6.48 -11.48 -8.03
CA LEU A 160 6.62 -12.03 -9.39
C LEU A 160 5.99 -13.42 -9.51
N CYS A 161 6.22 -14.31 -8.54
CA CYS A 161 5.57 -15.62 -8.52
C CYS A 161 4.05 -15.49 -8.44
N LYS A 162 3.51 -14.63 -7.55
CA LYS A 162 2.05 -14.41 -7.44
C LYS A 162 1.44 -13.89 -8.74
N ARG A 163 2.07 -12.88 -9.35
CA ARG A 163 1.65 -12.27 -10.62
C ARG A 163 1.53 -13.32 -11.73
N ASN A 164 2.53 -14.20 -11.83
CA ASN A 164 2.61 -15.26 -12.84
C ASN A 164 1.94 -16.58 -12.41
N LYS A 165 1.21 -16.61 -11.30
CA LYS A 165 0.53 -17.81 -10.76
C LYS A 165 1.46 -19.00 -10.51
N ILE A 166 2.73 -18.74 -10.18
CA ILE A 166 3.74 -19.75 -9.83
C ILE A 166 3.62 -20.07 -8.33
N SER A 167 3.48 -21.36 -8.01
CA SER A 167 3.37 -21.82 -6.63
C SER A 167 4.72 -21.76 -5.89
N TYR A 168 4.67 -21.31 -4.64
CA TYR A 168 5.82 -21.29 -3.74
C TYR A 168 5.38 -21.54 -2.29
N SER A 169 6.31 -22.00 -1.45
CA SER A 169 6.09 -22.33 -0.03
C SER A 169 6.92 -21.42 0.89
N GLY A 170 6.58 -21.40 2.18
CA GLY A 170 7.38 -20.70 3.19
C GLY A 170 8.81 -21.24 3.34
N ASN A 171 9.06 -22.46 2.86
CA ASN A 171 10.39 -23.09 2.87
C ASN A 171 11.22 -22.72 1.63
N ASP A 172 10.63 -22.06 0.63
CA ASP A 172 11.35 -21.63 -0.55
C ASP A 172 12.32 -20.48 -0.20
N LYS A 173 13.61 -20.70 -0.47
CA LYS A 173 14.65 -19.67 -0.38
C LYS A 173 14.66 -18.79 -1.64
N LYS A 174 15.37 -17.66 -1.60
CA LYS A 174 15.53 -16.75 -2.75
C LYS A 174 15.90 -17.50 -4.04
N ILE A 175 16.88 -18.40 -3.97
CA ILE A 175 17.32 -19.20 -5.11
C ILE A 175 16.20 -20.10 -5.67
N HIS A 176 15.36 -20.69 -4.82
CA HIS A 176 14.24 -21.51 -5.29
C HIS A 176 13.22 -20.68 -6.08
N LEU A 177 12.94 -19.45 -5.64
CA LEU A 177 12.03 -18.55 -6.36
C LEU A 177 12.60 -18.14 -7.72
N ILE A 178 13.88 -17.74 -7.76
CA ILE A 178 14.59 -17.41 -9.01
C ILE A 178 14.47 -18.56 -10.01
N MET A 179 14.70 -19.79 -9.56
CA MET A 179 14.71 -20.95 -10.45
C MET A 179 13.32 -21.32 -10.95
N LYS A 180 12.28 -21.20 -10.11
CA LYS A 180 10.89 -21.36 -10.55
C LYS A 180 10.52 -20.31 -11.62
N LEU A 181 10.96 -19.06 -11.43
CA LEU A 181 10.76 -17.99 -12.43
C LEU A 181 11.52 -18.29 -13.72
N LYS A 182 12.83 -18.59 -13.66
CA LYS A 182 13.61 -18.97 -14.84
C LYS A 182 13.00 -20.16 -15.59
N LYS A 183 12.41 -21.12 -14.88
CA LYS A 183 11.67 -22.25 -15.48
C LYS A 183 10.45 -21.78 -16.25
N GLU A 184 9.59 -20.97 -15.63
CA GLU A 184 8.37 -20.45 -16.25
C GLU A 184 8.67 -19.61 -17.49
N PHE A 185 9.72 -18.80 -17.43
CA PHE A 185 10.15 -17.92 -18.52
C PHE A 185 11.09 -18.57 -19.55
N GLY A 186 11.41 -19.86 -19.40
CA GLY A 186 12.27 -20.59 -20.34
C GLY A 186 13.74 -20.17 -20.37
N ILE A 187 14.25 -19.60 -19.27
CA ILE A 187 15.62 -19.05 -19.13
C ILE A 187 16.61 -20.07 -18.52
N LEU A 188 16.12 -21.18 -17.97
CA LEU A 188 16.99 -22.22 -17.37
C LEU A 188 17.93 -22.86 -18.42
N GLU A 189 19.23 -22.74 -18.19
CA GLU A 189 20.26 -23.46 -18.92
C GLU A 189 20.23 -24.98 -18.60
N THR A 190 20.74 -25.80 -19.52
CA THR A 190 20.63 -27.27 -19.49
C THR A 190 21.24 -27.91 -18.24
N ASP A 191 22.28 -27.31 -17.67
CA ASP A 191 23.00 -27.86 -16.51
C ASP A 191 22.30 -27.54 -15.17
N GLU A 192 21.53 -26.44 -15.10
CA GLU A 192 20.71 -26.10 -13.94
C GLU A 192 19.46 -27.00 -13.84
N LYS A 193 18.98 -27.55 -14.96
CA LYS A 193 17.82 -28.45 -15.02
C LYS A 193 18.09 -29.81 -14.39
N THR A 194 19.25 -30.41 -14.67
CA THR A 194 19.64 -31.74 -14.19
C THR A 194 19.84 -31.78 -12.67
N GLN A 195 20.52 -30.77 -12.12
CA GLN A 195 20.76 -30.65 -10.67
C GLN A 195 19.44 -30.51 -9.85
N TRP A 196 18.37 -29.99 -10.47
CA TRP A 196 17.09 -29.79 -9.79
C TRP A 196 16.16 -30.98 -9.84
N THR A 197 16.14 -31.71 -10.95
CA THR A 197 15.39 -32.96 -11.05
C THR A 197 15.86 -34.00 -10.02
N GLU A 198 17.15 -34.00 -9.69
CA GLU A 198 17.72 -34.85 -8.64
C GLU A 198 17.29 -34.41 -7.23
N ASN A 199 17.31 -33.10 -6.94
CA ASN A 199 16.93 -32.55 -5.63
C ASN A 199 15.41 -32.60 -5.33
N LEU A 200 14.55 -32.62 -6.36
CA LEU A 200 13.11 -32.87 -6.22
C LEU A 200 12.78 -34.35 -6.00
N SER A 201 13.60 -35.26 -6.52
CA SER A 201 13.38 -36.71 -6.41
C SER A 201 13.76 -37.25 -5.02
N THR A 202 14.65 -36.58 -4.30
CA THR A 202 15.06 -36.97 -2.94
C THR A 202 14.12 -36.45 -1.83
N SER A 203 13.14 -35.58 -2.15
CA SER A 203 12.07 -35.22 -1.21
C SER A 203 10.85 -36.16 -1.27
N GLY A 204 11.06 -37.39 -1.77
CA GLY A 204 10.05 -38.45 -1.85
C GLY A 204 9.54 -38.85 -0.46
N GLN A 205 8.24 -38.66 -0.27
CA GLN A 205 7.44 -38.98 0.91
C GLN A 205 7.70 -40.40 1.44
N GLU A 206 8.14 -40.52 2.70
CA GLU A 206 7.82 -41.72 3.49
C GLU A 206 6.31 -41.71 3.76
N LYS A 207 5.60 -42.64 3.13
CA LYS A 207 4.19 -42.93 3.44
C LYS A 207 4.15 -43.60 4.81
N HIS A 208 3.92 -42.81 5.86
CA HIS A 208 3.52 -43.36 7.15
C HIS A 208 2.07 -43.87 7.08
N PRO A 209 1.72 -45.06 7.59
CA PRO A 209 0.36 -45.59 7.48
C PRO A 209 -0.65 -44.74 8.25
N LEU A 210 -1.85 -44.57 7.69
CA LEU A 210 -2.99 -43.97 8.39
C LEU A 210 -3.43 -44.86 9.56
N GLU A 211 -3.14 -44.43 10.78
CA GLU A 211 -3.94 -44.82 11.94
C GLU A 211 -5.18 -43.91 12.03
N LYS A 212 -6.32 -44.54 12.32
CA LYS A 212 -7.65 -43.94 12.36
C LYS A 212 -7.84 -43.08 13.62
N MET A 213 -8.54 -41.93 13.44
CA MET A 213 -9.42 -41.18 14.36
C MET A 213 -9.02 -41.04 15.86
N ASP A 214 -9.01 -39.85 16.44
CA ASP A 214 -10.27 -39.22 16.88
C ASP A 214 -10.25 -37.68 16.94
N SER A 215 -11.44 -37.13 16.71
CA SER A 215 -11.78 -35.71 16.75
C SER A 215 -11.78 -35.12 18.16
N SER A 216 -11.05 -34.04 18.39
CA SER A 216 -11.49 -32.96 19.30
C SER A 216 -10.73 -31.67 19.02
N SER A 217 -11.43 -30.71 18.43
CA SER A 217 -10.94 -29.36 18.18
C SER A 217 -11.05 -28.53 19.45
N GLN A 218 -9.93 -28.09 20.02
CA GLN A 218 -9.93 -27.03 21.04
C GLN A 218 -8.91 -25.96 20.68
N TRP A 219 -9.44 -24.80 20.30
CA TRP A 219 -8.70 -23.56 20.10
C TRP A 219 -8.18 -23.07 21.46
N ILE A 220 -6.87 -22.91 21.60
CA ILE A 220 -6.27 -22.23 22.75
C ILE A 220 -5.53 -21.00 22.23
N GLU A 221 -6.11 -19.83 22.53
CA GLU A 221 -5.45 -18.53 22.47
C GLU A 221 -4.18 -18.56 23.33
N LYS A 222 -3.04 -18.15 22.75
CA LYS A 222 -1.83 -17.86 23.52
C LYS A 222 -1.61 -16.35 23.58
N ALA A 223 -2.10 -15.74 24.65
CA ALA A 223 -1.66 -14.42 25.08
C ALA A 223 -0.17 -14.48 25.47
N SER A 224 0.64 -13.61 24.88
CA SER A 224 2.07 -13.48 25.18
C SER A 224 2.26 -12.48 26.32
N THR A 225 2.43 -12.98 27.55
CA THR A 225 2.95 -12.18 28.67
C THR A 225 4.47 -12.26 28.68
N ARG A 226 5.12 -11.22 28.13
CA ARG A 226 6.48 -10.85 28.51
C ARG A 226 6.36 -9.95 29.73
N ASP A 227 6.82 -10.43 30.88
CA ASP A 227 7.73 -9.69 31.75
C ASP A 227 8.13 -10.54 32.96
N LYS A 228 9.37 -11.04 32.93
CA LYS A 228 10.08 -11.53 34.11
C LYS A 228 11.02 -10.41 34.57
N LYS A 229 10.73 -9.78 35.70
CA LYS A 229 11.76 -9.23 36.59
C LYS A 229 11.36 -9.48 38.04
N ASN A 230 12.10 -10.40 38.65
CA ASN A 230 12.00 -10.79 40.03
C ASN A 230 13.15 -10.09 40.76
N ILE A 231 12.89 -9.05 41.55
CA ILE A 231 13.81 -8.53 42.57
C ILE A 231 12.98 -8.18 43.82
N HIS A 232 13.40 -8.78 44.93
CA HIS A 232 13.02 -8.56 46.33
C HIS A 232 12.64 -7.12 46.71
N LEU A 233 11.64 -6.97 47.58
CA LEU A 233 11.75 -6.13 48.79
C LEU A 233 10.57 -6.35 49.78
N LYS A 234 10.95 -6.87 50.95
CA LYS A 234 10.45 -6.64 52.32
C LYS A 234 8.94 -6.58 52.60
N LYS A 235 8.51 -7.58 53.40
CA LYS A 235 7.37 -7.52 54.33
C LYS A 235 7.39 -6.22 55.15
N TRP A 236 6.27 -5.52 55.18
CA TRP A 236 5.78 -4.82 56.38
C TRP A 236 4.31 -5.18 56.57
N VAL A 237 4.02 -5.77 57.73
CA VAL A 237 2.69 -5.97 58.27
C VAL A 237 2.33 -4.69 59.01
N VAL A 238 1.19 -4.06 58.68
CA VAL A 238 0.51 -3.13 59.57
C VAL A 238 -0.98 -3.46 59.54
N GLN A 239 -1.50 -3.89 60.70
CA GLN A 239 -2.91 -4.08 60.98
C GLN A 239 -3.66 -2.74 60.91
N ILE A 240 -4.82 -2.74 60.27
CA ILE A 240 -5.83 -1.68 60.41
C ILE A 240 -6.83 -2.15 61.47
N PRO A 241 -7.05 -1.43 62.58
CA PRO A 241 -8.29 -1.55 63.33
C PRO A 241 -9.34 -0.62 62.73
N SER A 242 -10.51 -1.20 62.50
CA SER A 242 -11.77 -0.54 62.20
C SER A 242 -12.17 0.49 63.26
N GLY A 243 -12.55 1.69 62.80
CA GLY A 243 -13.19 2.77 63.55
C GLY A 243 -13.63 3.86 62.59
#